data_AF-A0A2P2M6H7-F1
#
_entry.id   AF-A0A2P2M6H7-F1
#
_cell.length_a   1.000
_cell.length_b   1.000
_cell.length_c   1.000
_cell.angle_alpha   90.00
_cell.angle_beta   90.00
_cell.angle_gamma   90.00
#
_symmetry.space_group_name_H-M   'P 1'
#
loop_
_entity.id
_entity.type
_entity.pdbx_description
1 polymer ?
#
loop_
_entity_poly.entity_id
_entity_poly.type
_entity_poly.pdbx_seq_one_letter_code
_entity_poly.pdbx_strand_id
1 'polypeptide(L)'
;MDGGIEPKMSVPRDEELSEDLGFGNFGCSHYRRKCKIRAPCCDEVFDCRHCHNELKNSLEVNPNDRHDVPRHELKRVICSLCHTEQDVQQHCIHCGVCMGKYFCSECKFFDDDISKWQYHCSECGICRYILSTTTCSFPFTKS
;
A
#
# COMPACT_ATOMS: atom_id res chain seq x y z
N MET A 1 31.50 30.43 -49.73
CA MET A 1 30.35 29.87 -50.47
C MET A 1 30.09 28.49 -49.92
N ASP A 2 28.84 28.32 -49.55
CA ASP A 2 28.19 27.18 -48.94
C ASP A 2 28.23 25.91 -49.83
N GLY A 3 28.04 24.74 -49.21
CA GLY A 3 27.39 23.61 -49.88
C GLY A 3 28.12 22.27 -49.76
N GLY A 4 27.65 21.41 -48.85
CA GLY A 4 28.09 20.02 -48.72
C GLY A 4 27.18 19.19 -47.83
N ILE A 5 26.13 18.63 -48.45
CA ILE A 5 24.98 17.87 -47.91
C ILE A 5 25.33 16.58 -47.14
N GLU A 6 24.55 16.30 -46.08
CA GLU A 6 24.55 15.08 -45.26
C GLU A 6 24.19 13.78 -46.03
N PRO A 7 24.44 12.60 -45.43
CA PRO A 7 23.24 11.84 -45.04
C PRO A 7 23.33 11.13 -43.67
N LYS A 8 22.23 11.34 -42.95
CA LYS A 8 21.57 10.55 -41.90
C LYS A 8 22.11 9.14 -41.62
N MET A 9 22.50 8.93 -40.36
CA MET A 9 22.27 7.67 -39.64
C MET A 9 21.48 7.97 -38.37
N SER A 10 20.37 7.27 -38.24
CA SER A 10 19.29 7.51 -37.29
C SER A 10 19.37 6.56 -36.10
N VAL A 11 19.42 7.14 -34.89
CA VAL A 11 18.84 6.67 -33.61
C VAL A 11 19.57 5.49 -32.92
N PRO A 12 19.58 5.35 -31.57
CA PRO A 12 18.96 6.15 -30.48
C PRO A 12 19.97 6.76 -29.48
N ARG A 13 19.75 7.99 -29.00
CA ARG A 13 18.99 8.37 -27.78
C ARG A 13 19.74 7.99 -26.50
N ASP A 14 20.48 8.96 -25.99
CA ASP A 14 21.19 8.95 -24.73
C ASP A 14 20.29 8.54 -23.56
N GLU A 15 20.84 7.63 -22.74
CA GLU A 15 20.95 7.80 -21.30
C GLU A 15 19.68 8.25 -20.54
N GLU A 16 18.88 7.27 -20.11
CA GLU A 16 18.53 7.09 -18.69
C GLU A 16 17.93 5.69 -18.51
N LEU A 17 18.81 4.69 -18.57
CA LEU A 17 18.53 3.37 -17.99
C LEU A 17 19.05 3.38 -16.56
N SER A 18 18.41 4.16 -15.69
CA SER A 18 18.71 4.16 -14.26
C SER A 18 17.48 4.51 -13.44
N GLU A 19 16.50 3.61 -13.41
CA GLU A 19 15.72 3.43 -12.18
C GLU A 19 15.98 2.02 -11.69
N ASP A 20 17.05 1.96 -10.90
CA ASP A 20 17.20 1.16 -9.69
C ASP A 20 16.56 -0.24 -9.71
N LEU A 21 17.39 -1.27 -9.53
CA LEU A 21 16.93 -2.58 -9.05
C LEU A 21 16.36 -2.52 -7.61
N GLY A 22 15.95 -1.35 -7.13
CA GLY A 22 14.53 -1.12 -6.91
C GLY A 22 13.95 -1.97 -5.81
N PHE A 23 14.66 -2.03 -4.67
CA PHE A 23 13.96 -2.09 -3.39
C PHE A 23 13.18 -0.76 -3.22
N GLY A 24 12.22 -0.52 -4.10
CA GLY A 24 11.36 0.65 -4.08
C GLY A 24 10.70 0.72 -2.72
N ASN A 25 10.70 1.91 -2.11
CA ASN A 25 9.99 2.16 -0.87
C ASN A 25 8.48 2.02 -1.12
N PHE A 26 7.98 0.79 -1.13
CA PHE A 26 6.57 0.51 -1.29
C PHE A 26 5.79 0.90 -0.03
N GLY A 27 4.67 1.58 -0.23
CA GLY A 27 3.76 2.00 0.82
C GLY A 27 3.52 3.51 0.80
N CYS A 28 3.36 4.08 1.97
CA CYS A 28 3.05 5.50 2.19
C CYS A 28 3.62 5.96 3.54
N SER A 29 3.44 7.23 3.89
CA SER A 29 3.83 7.76 5.20
C SER A 29 3.14 7.05 6.37
N HIS A 30 1.96 6.48 6.16
CA HIS A 30 1.22 5.77 7.22
C HIS A 30 1.74 4.35 7.46
N TYR A 31 2.03 3.60 6.39
CA TYR A 31 2.38 2.18 6.43
C TYR A 31 3.38 1.79 5.34
N ARG A 32 4.32 0.90 5.68
CA ARG A 32 5.22 0.28 4.71
C ARG A 32 4.57 -1.00 4.23
N ARG A 33 4.28 -1.15 2.94
CA ARG A 33 3.62 -2.37 2.42
C ARG A 33 3.76 -2.46 0.91
N LYS A 34 3.64 -3.66 0.38
CA LYS A 34 3.81 -3.94 -1.06
C LYS A 34 2.49 -4.19 -1.78
N CYS A 35 1.43 -3.53 -1.32
CA CYS A 35 0.15 -3.50 -2.00
C CYS A 35 -0.57 -2.15 -1.87
N LYS A 36 -1.38 -1.84 -2.87
CA LYS A 36 -2.41 -0.79 -2.86
C LYS A 36 -3.78 -1.41 -2.61
N ILE A 37 -4.73 -0.62 -2.18
CA ILE A 37 -6.12 -1.03 -1.93
C ILE A 37 -7.04 -0.53 -3.04
N ARG A 38 -8.06 -1.33 -3.38
CA ARG A 38 -9.22 -0.87 -4.14
C ARG A 38 -10.30 -0.47 -3.12
N ALA A 39 -10.61 0.82 -3.02
CA ALA A 39 -11.55 1.32 -2.03
C ALA A 39 -12.99 0.91 -2.40
N PRO A 40 -13.70 0.11 -1.59
CA PRO A 40 -15.06 -0.37 -1.94
C PRO A 40 -16.12 0.73 -2.00
N CYS A 41 -15.85 1.91 -1.44
CA CYS A 41 -16.77 3.04 -1.46
C CYS A 41 -16.83 3.78 -2.80
N CYS A 42 -15.75 3.74 -3.60
CA CYS A 42 -15.63 4.54 -4.82
C CYS A 42 -14.85 3.85 -5.95
N ASP A 43 -14.40 2.61 -5.75
CA ASP A 43 -13.60 1.83 -6.71
C ASP A 43 -12.29 2.48 -7.16
N GLU A 44 -11.79 3.46 -6.42
CA GLU A 44 -10.50 4.08 -6.66
C GLU A 44 -9.36 3.34 -5.96
N VAL A 45 -8.13 3.52 -6.47
CA VAL A 45 -6.94 2.83 -5.96
C VAL A 45 -6.10 3.78 -5.12
N PHE A 46 -5.78 3.38 -3.90
CA PHE A 46 -4.95 4.15 -2.98
C PHE A 46 -3.89 3.27 -2.34
N ASP A 47 -2.81 3.87 -1.83
CA ASP A 47 -1.86 3.11 -1.03
C ASP A 47 -2.58 2.55 0.20
N CYS A 48 -3.11 3.39 1.12
CA CYS A 48 -3.94 2.95 2.25
C CYS A 48 -5.28 3.68 2.34
N ARG A 49 -6.11 3.22 3.30
CA ARG A 49 -7.30 3.95 3.74
C ARG A 49 -7.02 5.36 4.25
N HIS A 50 -5.88 5.62 4.89
CA HIS A 50 -5.57 6.96 5.41
C HIS A 50 -5.27 7.92 4.26
N CYS A 51 -4.48 7.50 3.27
CA CYS A 51 -4.30 8.25 2.02
C CYS A 51 -5.63 8.54 1.33
N HIS A 52 -6.53 7.54 1.25
CA HIS A 52 -7.87 7.76 0.71
C HIS A 52 -8.64 8.81 1.51
N ASN A 53 -8.79 8.62 2.83
CA ASN A 53 -9.62 9.48 3.68
C ASN A 53 -9.05 10.90 3.73
N GLU A 54 -7.73 11.08 3.75
CA GLU A 54 -7.10 12.40 3.71
C GLU A 54 -7.44 13.14 2.40
N LEU A 55 -7.37 12.45 1.26
CA LEU A 55 -7.69 13.04 -0.03
C LEU A 55 -9.19 13.34 -0.15
N LYS A 56 -10.05 12.36 0.15
CA LYS A 56 -11.51 12.45 0.01
C LYS A 56 -12.19 13.36 1.03
N ASN A 57 -11.54 13.65 2.16
CA ASN A 57 -12.06 14.60 3.15
C ASN A 57 -11.33 15.94 3.15
N SER A 58 -10.51 16.23 2.14
CA SER A 58 -9.82 17.52 2.03
C SER A 58 -10.81 18.68 1.81
N LEU A 59 -10.33 19.92 2.05
CA LEU A 59 -11.15 21.12 1.88
C LEU A 59 -11.55 21.38 0.42
N GLU A 60 -10.78 20.85 -0.53
CA GLU A 60 -11.01 20.99 -1.97
C GLU A 60 -12.11 20.06 -2.48
N VAL A 61 -12.47 19.02 -1.71
CA VAL A 61 -13.54 18.08 -2.06
C VAL A 61 -14.89 18.65 -1.64
N ASN A 62 -15.86 18.53 -2.55
CA ASN A 62 -17.27 18.87 -2.29
C ASN A 62 -17.75 18.14 -1.02
N PRO A 63 -18.37 18.83 -0.05
CA PRO A 63 -18.84 18.20 1.19
C PRO A 63 -19.71 16.96 0.98
N ASN A 64 -20.47 16.87 -0.11
CA ASN A 64 -21.32 15.72 -0.42
C ASN A 64 -20.54 14.50 -0.92
N ASP A 65 -19.31 14.70 -1.42
CA ASP A 65 -18.45 13.64 -1.92
C ASP A 65 -17.44 13.16 -0.86
N ARG A 66 -17.49 13.71 0.36
CA ARG A 66 -16.60 13.32 1.47
C ARG A 66 -17.02 11.98 2.04
N HIS A 67 -16.07 11.07 2.17
CA HIS A 67 -16.32 9.74 2.69
C HIS A 67 -15.03 9.04 3.13
N ASP A 68 -15.20 8.05 3.99
CA ASP A 68 -14.14 7.20 4.50
C ASP A 68 -14.24 5.78 3.93
N VAL A 69 -13.10 5.10 3.82
CA VAL A 69 -13.10 3.67 3.48
C VAL A 69 -13.75 2.84 4.60
N PRO A 70 -14.77 2.01 4.31
CA PRO A 70 -15.30 1.03 5.26
C PRO A 70 -14.30 -0.12 5.41
N ARG A 71 -13.40 -0.01 6.40
CA ARG A 71 -12.18 -0.83 6.52
C ARG A 71 -12.39 -2.36 6.44
N HIS A 72 -13.50 -2.88 6.95
CA HIS A 72 -13.76 -4.33 6.98
C HIS A 72 -14.34 -4.86 5.66
N GLU A 73 -14.84 -3.97 4.80
CA GLU A 73 -15.44 -4.32 3.51
C GLU A 73 -14.42 -4.38 2.37
N LEU A 74 -13.16 -4.09 2.66
CA LEU A 74 -12.07 -4.15 1.69
C LEU A 74 -11.84 -5.60 1.25
N LYS A 75 -12.06 -5.85 -0.05
CA LYS A 75 -11.97 -7.18 -0.66
C LYS A 75 -10.79 -7.35 -1.61
N ARG A 76 -10.33 -6.26 -2.23
CA ARG A 76 -9.36 -6.29 -3.34
C ARG A 76 -8.14 -5.45 -3.04
N VAL A 77 -6.98 -5.98 -3.42
CA VAL A 77 -5.66 -5.33 -3.32
C VAL A 77 -4.89 -5.49 -4.62
N ILE A 78 -4.01 -4.55 -4.92
CA ILE A 78 -3.15 -4.55 -6.09
C ILE A 78 -1.71 -4.70 -5.62
N CYS A 79 -0.99 -5.71 -6.09
CA CYS A 79 0.42 -5.89 -5.76
C CYS A 79 1.25 -4.73 -6.30
N SER A 80 2.07 -4.10 -5.46
CA SER A 80 2.90 -2.97 -5.87
C SER A 80 4.11 -3.37 -6.72
N LEU A 81 4.47 -4.66 -6.77
CA LEU A 81 5.61 -5.15 -7.57
C LEU A 81 5.18 -5.56 -8.98
N CYS A 82 4.14 -6.38 -9.08
CA CYS A 82 3.72 -6.96 -10.37
C CYS A 82 2.36 -6.48 -10.86
N HIS A 83 1.70 -5.57 -10.12
CA HIS A 83 0.43 -4.94 -10.48
C HIS A 83 -0.76 -5.90 -10.61
N THR A 84 -0.63 -7.14 -10.14
CA THR A 84 -1.76 -8.07 -10.09
C THR A 84 -2.80 -7.59 -9.08
N GLU A 85 -4.03 -7.39 -9.54
CA GLU A 85 -5.19 -7.22 -8.67
C GLU A 85 -5.72 -8.59 -8.22
N GLN A 86 -5.98 -8.72 -6.92
CA GLN A 86 -6.35 -9.99 -6.29
C GLN A 86 -7.20 -9.76 -5.04
N ASP A 87 -7.79 -10.84 -4.53
CA ASP A 87 -8.44 -10.81 -3.22
C ASP A 87 -7.42 -10.62 -2.09
N VAL A 88 -7.89 -10.01 -1.00
CA VAL A 88 -7.07 -9.75 0.20
C VAL A 88 -6.48 -11.03 0.75
N GLN A 89 -5.16 -11.10 0.70
CA GLN A 89 -4.35 -12.14 1.31
C GLN A 89 -2.92 -11.60 1.47
N GLN A 90 -2.10 -12.24 2.31
CA GLN A 90 -0.77 -11.71 2.64
C GLN A 90 0.22 -11.74 1.46
N HIS A 91 0.10 -12.73 0.56
CA HIS A 91 1.05 -12.98 -0.51
C HIS A 91 0.45 -12.68 -1.87
N CYS A 92 1.23 -12.13 -2.78
CA CYS A 92 0.74 -11.93 -4.14
C CYS A 92 0.50 -13.28 -4.82
N ILE A 93 -0.64 -13.47 -5.48
CA ILE A 93 -0.97 -14.73 -6.17
C ILE A 93 -0.10 -14.99 -7.40
N HIS A 94 0.46 -13.93 -7.98
CA HIS A 94 1.22 -14.01 -9.21
C HIS A 94 2.73 -14.10 -8.94
N CYS A 95 3.30 -13.13 -8.21
CA CYS A 95 4.75 -13.10 -7.96
C CYS A 95 5.17 -13.66 -6.59
N GLY A 96 4.22 -14.06 -5.73
CA GLY A 96 4.52 -14.65 -4.41
C GLY A 96 5.06 -13.67 -3.37
N VAL A 97 5.25 -12.38 -3.69
CA VAL A 97 5.81 -11.41 -2.73
C VAL A 97 4.94 -11.29 -1.49
N CYS A 98 5.58 -11.24 -0.32
CA CYS A 98 4.90 -10.91 0.94
C CYS A 98 4.57 -9.41 0.97
N MET A 99 3.27 -9.09 0.92
CA MET A 99 2.75 -7.72 0.81
C MET A 99 2.74 -6.95 2.13
N GLY A 100 2.90 -7.65 3.27
CA GLY A 100 3.13 -7.06 4.58
C GLY A 100 3.61 -8.13 5.56
N LYS A 101 4.75 -7.89 6.22
CA LYS A 101 5.28 -8.80 7.26
C LYS A 101 4.27 -9.04 8.38
N TYR A 102 3.63 -7.97 8.87
CA TYR A 102 2.42 -8.07 9.66
C TYR A 102 1.20 -8.03 8.73
N PHE A 103 0.35 -9.04 8.83
CA PHE A 103 -0.92 -9.12 8.13
C PHE A 103 -2.04 -9.51 9.08
N CYS A 104 -3.15 -8.76 9.05
CA CYS A 104 -4.37 -9.11 9.74
C CYS A 104 -5.50 -9.26 8.72
N SER A 105 -6.01 -10.49 8.56
CA SER A 105 -7.09 -10.82 7.64
C SER A 105 -8.43 -10.21 8.05
N GLU A 106 -8.68 -10.01 9.35
CA GLU A 106 -9.90 -9.40 9.86
C GLU A 106 -9.96 -7.91 9.55
N CYS A 107 -8.87 -7.18 9.87
CA CYS A 107 -8.77 -5.75 9.63
C CYS A 107 -8.30 -5.38 8.22
N LYS A 108 -7.97 -6.37 7.38
CA LYS A 108 -7.38 -6.20 6.03
C LYS A 108 -6.12 -5.31 6.06
N PHE A 109 -5.30 -5.49 7.10
CA PHE A 109 -4.18 -4.60 7.42
C PHE A 109 -2.83 -5.22 7.07
N PHE A 110 -1.93 -4.42 6.49
CA PHE A 110 -0.61 -4.80 6.02
C PHE A 110 0.42 -3.76 6.49
N ASP A 111 1.48 -4.21 7.16
CA ASP A 111 2.62 -3.36 7.53
C ASP A 111 3.91 -4.19 7.55
N ASP A 112 4.95 -3.73 6.85
CA ASP A 112 6.30 -4.28 6.88
C ASP A 112 7.09 -3.77 8.08
N ASP A 113 6.64 -2.68 8.72
CA ASP A 113 7.25 -2.15 9.93
C ASP A 113 6.79 -2.90 11.19
N ILE A 114 7.35 -4.08 11.43
CA ILE A 114 7.04 -4.90 12.61
C ILE A 114 7.59 -4.35 13.93
N SER A 115 8.36 -3.25 13.91
CA SER A 115 8.93 -2.65 15.12
C SER A 115 7.86 -2.03 16.03
N LYS A 116 6.65 -1.79 15.52
CA LYS A 116 5.51 -1.29 16.27
C LYS A 116 4.77 -2.37 17.08
N TRP A 117 5.20 -3.64 16.98
CA TRP A 117 4.62 -4.77 17.70
C TRP A 117 3.10 -4.82 17.56
N GLN A 118 2.63 -4.81 16.31
CA GLN A 118 1.22 -4.86 15.97
C GLN A 118 0.58 -6.15 16.48
N TYR A 119 -0.65 -6.04 16.97
CA TYR A 119 -1.50 -7.19 17.26
C TYR A 119 -2.97 -6.87 16.99
N HIS A 120 -3.77 -7.87 16.64
CA HIS A 120 -5.21 -7.73 16.56
C HIS A 120 -5.83 -7.92 17.95
N CYS A 121 -6.63 -6.96 18.40
CA CYS A 121 -7.41 -7.08 19.63
C CYS A 121 -8.82 -7.56 19.27
N SER A 122 -9.12 -8.83 19.51
CA SER A 122 -10.41 -9.45 19.18
C SER A 122 -11.60 -8.75 19.84
N GLU A 123 -11.46 -8.34 21.11
CA GLU A 123 -12.50 -7.59 21.84
C GLU A 123 -12.85 -6.25 21.19
N CYS A 124 -11.85 -5.58 20.59
CA CYS A 124 -12.06 -4.28 19.94
C CYS A 124 -12.34 -4.40 18.44
N GLY A 125 -12.08 -5.55 17.82
CA GLY A 125 -12.10 -5.74 16.37
C GLY A 125 -11.13 -4.82 15.61
N ILE A 126 -10.00 -4.45 16.22
CA ILE A 126 -8.97 -3.60 15.58
C ILE A 126 -7.54 -4.03 15.91
N CYS A 127 -6.64 -3.78 14.96
CA CYS A 127 -5.21 -3.82 15.20
C CYS A 127 -4.75 -2.64 16.08
N ARG A 128 -3.92 -2.94 17.08
CA ARG A 128 -3.27 -1.99 17.99
C ARG A 128 -1.76 -2.18 17.94
N TYR A 129 -1.03 -1.23 18.51
CA TYR A 129 0.42 -1.30 18.73
C TYR A 129 0.70 -1.52 20.21
N ILE A 130 1.78 -2.23 20.54
CA ILE A 130 2.27 -2.28 21.92
C ILE A 130 3.19 -1.08 22.12
N LEU A 131 2.66 -0.02 22.74
CA LEU A 131 3.51 1.08 23.23
C LEU A 131 4.36 0.53 24.39
N SER A 132 5.68 0.71 24.31
CA SER A 132 6.68 0.13 25.22
C SER A 132 6.25 0.05 26.70
N THR A 133 6.31 -1.17 27.26
CA THR A 133 6.45 -1.55 28.67
C THR A 133 5.46 -1.02 29.73
N THR A 134 4.25 -0.56 29.38
CA THR A 134 3.20 -0.42 30.40
C THR A 134 2.30 -1.65 30.34
N THR A 135 2.51 -2.54 31.30
CA THR A 135 1.80 -3.82 31.54
C THR A 135 0.35 -3.83 31.04
N CYS A 136 0.11 -4.41 29.86
CA CYS A 136 -1.20 -5.00 29.58
C CYS A 136 -1.23 -6.35 30.29
N SER A 137 -1.68 -6.34 31.54
CA SER A 137 -2.19 -7.54 32.20
C SER A 137 -3.40 -8.00 31.39
N PHE A 138 -3.30 -9.15 30.69
CA PHE A 138 -4.35 -10.15 30.40
C PHE A 138 -3.91 -11.05 29.22
N PRO A 139 -4.37 -12.32 29.18
CA PRO A 139 -3.50 -13.46 28.99
C PRO A 139 -3.39 -13.82 27.51
N PHE A 140 -2.19 -14.23 27.12
CA PHE A 140 -1.99 -15.02 25.91
C PHE A 140 -2.74 -16.36 26.06
N THR A 141 -3.97 -16.47 25.54
CA THR A 141 -4.51 -17.78 25.16
C THR A 141 -4.28 -17.96 23.67
N LYS A 142 -3.24 -18.73 23.35
CA LYS A 142 -3.10 -19.34 22.02
C LYS A 142 -4.22 -20.38 21.87
N SER A 143 -4.97 -20.29 20.78
CA SER A 143 -5.77 -21.38 20.22
C SER A 143 -5.15 -21.78 18.88
#